data_AF-A0A0A0U6G1-F1
#
_entry.id   AF-A0A0A0U6G1-F1
#
_cell.length_a   1.000
_cell.length_b   1.000
_cell.length_c   1.000
_cell.angle_alpha   90.00
_cell.angle_beta   90.00
_cell.angle_gamma   90.00
#
_symmetry.space_group_name_H-M   'P 1'
#
loop_
_entity.id
_entity.type
_entity.pdbx_description
1 polymer ?
#
loop_
_entity_poly.entity_id
_entity_poly.type
_entity_poly.pdbx_seq_one_letter_code
_entity_poly.pdbx_strand_id
1 'polypeptide(L)'
;QCGSQAGGALCPGGLCCSQFGWCGSTDDYCGKGCQSQCGGQPAPSDLSALIPRATFDQMLKHRNDGACPARGFYTYDAFIAAARAFPSFGNTGDTATRKREIAAFLGQTSHETTGGWPSAPDGPYAWGYCFVREQNPSAYCSPTPQFPCASGQQYYGRGPIQISWNYNYGQCGNAIGVDLINNPDLVATDPVVSFKSAIWFWMTPQSPKPSSHDVITSQWTPSAADVAAGKLPGYGTVTNIINGGLECGRGQDSRVEDRIGFFKQYCDLFGVGYGNNLDCYSQAPFGNSLLNLHPIV
;
A
#
# COMPACT_ATOMS: atom_id res chain seq x y z
N GLN A 1 -0.94 -30.89 -10.57
CA GLN A 1 -2.08 -31.72 -11.00
C GLN A 1 -3.06 -31.82 -9.83
N CYS A 2 -4.35 -31.92 -10.10
CA CYS A 2 -5.44 -32.05 -9.12
C CYS A 2 -6.44 -33.13 -9.58
N GLY A 3 -7.46 -33.42 -8.77
CA GLY A 3 -8.54 -34.35 -9.12
C GLY A 3 -8.14 -35.83 -9.05
N SER A 4 -8.90 -36.67 -9.74
CA SER A 4 -8.74 -38.14 -9.74
C SER A 4 -7.35 -38.60 -10.20
N GLN A 5 -6.70 -37.83 -11.08
CA GLN A 5 -5.35 -38.07 -11.56
C GLN A 5 -4.27 -37.80 -10.50
N ALA A 6 -4.64 -37.12 -9.41
CA ALA A 6 -3.75 -36.75 -8.31
C ALA A 6 -4.33 -37.17 -6.94
N GLY A 7 -5.02 -38.32 -6.87
CA GLY A 7 -5.53 -38.86 -5.61
C GLY A 7 -6.60 -37.98 -4.93
N GLY A 8 -7.33 -37.18 -5.70
CA GLY A 8 -8.33 -36.24 -5.18
C GLY A 8 -7.75 -34.92 -4.67
N ALA A 9 -6.48 -34.61 -4.96
CA ALA A 9 -5.88 -33.34 -4.57
C ALA A 9 -6.66 -32.14 -5.12
N LEU A 10 -6.89 -31.13 -4.27
CA LEU A 10 -7.47 -29.85 -4.68
C LEU A 10 -6.41 -28.96 -5.34
N CYS A 11 -6.84 -28.09 -6.25
CA CYS A 11 -5.91 -27.15 -6.87
C CYS A 11 -5.62 -25.97 -5.90
N PRO A 12 -4.37 -25.50 -5.79
CA PRO A 12 -4.02 -24.37 -4.93
C PRO A 12 -4.69 -23.08 -5.40
N GLY A 13 -4.90 -22.14 -4.47
CA GLY A 13 -5.49 -20.83 -4.78
C GLY A 13 -6.98 -20.86 -5.17
N GLY A 14 -7.69 -21.96 -4.87
CA GLY A 14 -9.11 -22.11 -5.20
C GLY A 14 -9.40 -22.28 -6.70
N LEU A 15 -8.37 -22.57 -7.51
CA LEU A 15 -8.49 -22.76 -8.96
C LEU A 15 -9.31 -24.00 -9.32
N CYS A 16 -10.04 -23.97 -10.42
CA CYS A 16 -10.80 -25.13 -10.88
C CYS A 16 -9.87 -26.28 -11.28
N CYS A 17 -10.27 -27.51 -10.92
CA CYS A 17 -9.65 -28.72 -11.44
C CYS A 17 -10.35 -29.13 -12.72
N SER A 18 -9.68 -29.01 -13.86
CA SER A 18 -10.22 -29.45 -15.15
C SER A 18 -10.53 -30.95 -15.15
N GLN A 19 -11.30 -31.40 -16.15
CA GLN A 19 -11.55 -32.83 -16.39
C GLN A 19 -10.27 -33.66 -16.60
N PHE A 20 -9.15 -33.00 -16.93
CA PHE A 20 -7.85 -33.62 -17.20
C PHE A 20 -6.88 -33.55 -16.01
N GLY A 21 -7.31 -33.04 -14.86
CA GLY A 21 -6.50 -33.01 -13.63
C GLY A 21 -5.51 -31.86 -13.56
N TRP A 22 -5.84 -30.71 -14.16
CA TRP A 22 -5.00 -29.50 -14.16
C TRP A 22 -5.71 -28.33 -13.49
N CYS A 23 -4.92 -27.46 -12.85
CA CYS A 23 -5.39 -26.28 -12.14
C CYS A 23 -5.53 -25.10 -13.12
N GLY A 24 -6.65 -24.39 -13.11
CA GLY A 24 -6.81 -23.15 -13.89
C GLY A 24 -8.12 -22.42 -13.58
N SER A 25 -8.32 -21.27 -14.22
CA SER A 25 -9.45 -20.35 -13.92
C SER A 25 -10.32 -20.00 -15.13
N THR A 26 -10.06 -20.58 -16.31
CA THR A 26 -10.90 -20.37 -17.50
C THR A 26 -12.01 -21.43 -17.58
N ASP A 27 -12.96 -21.24 -18.49
CA ASP A 27 -14.04 -22.20 -18.74
C ASP A 27 -13.55 -23.62 -19.06
N ASP A 28 -12.35 -23.77 -19.64
CA ASP A 28 -11.73 -25.08 -19.89
C ASP A 28 -11.43 -25.86 -18.61
N TYR A 29 -11.26 -25.14 -17.50
CA TYR A 29 -10.97 -25.70 -16.18
C TYR A 29 -12.21 -25.72 -15.29
N CYS A 30 -13.04 -24.68 -15.36
CA CYS A 30 -14.20 -24.46 -14.47
C CYS A 30 -15.52 -24.96 -15.05
N GLY A 31 -15.59 -25.16 -16.37
CA GLY A 31 -16.80 -25.53 -17.08
C GLY A 31 -17.14 -27.02 -17.00
N LYS A 32 -17.75 -27.53 -18.06
CA LYS A 32 -18.26 -28.91 -18.12
C LYS A 32 -17.13 -29.92 -17.91
N GLY A 33 -17.31 -30.82 -16.94
CA GLY A 33 -16.33 -31.88 -16.62
C GLY A 33 -15.31 -31.48 -15.56
N CYS A 34 -15.37 -30.27 -15.02
CA CYS A 34 -14.56 -29.91 -13.86
C CYS A 34 -14.77 -30.91 -12.70
N GLN A 35 -13.66 -31.31 -12.07
CA GLN A 35 -13.63 -32.34 -11.03
C GLN A 35 -13.77 -31.76 -9.61
N SER A 36 -13.28 -30.55 -9.36
CA SER A 36 -13.34 -29.88 -8.06
C SER A 36 -13.15 -28.38 -8.18
N GLN A 37 -13.72 -27.59 -7.27
CA GLN A 37 -13.63 -26.11 -7.27
C GLN A 37 -14.25 -25.47 -8.54
N CYS A 38 -15.29 -26.10 -9.11
CA CYS A 38 -15.87 -25.79 -10.43
C CYS A 38 -16.74 -24.54 -10.51
N GLY A 39 -17.14 -23.99 -9.36
CA GLY A 39 -17.72 -22.65 -9.26
C GLY A 39 -16.66 -21.57 -9.10
N GLY A 40 -15.39 -21.89 -9.38
CA GLY A 40 -14.20 -21.11 -9.08
C GLY A 40 -14.11 -19.81 -9.87
N GLN A 41 -14.96 -18.84 -9.52
CA GLN A 41 -14.38 -17.53 -9.20
C GLN A 41 -13.21 -17.84 -8.25
N PRO A 42 -11.99 -17.33 -8.48
CA PRO A 42 -10.95 -17.46 -7.46
C PRO A 42 -11.64 -17.14 -6.14
N ALA A 43 -11.66 -18.09 -5.20
CA ALA A 43 -12.08 -17.77 -3.85
C ALA A 43 -11.32 -16.48 -3.55
N PRO A 44 -11.98 -15.33 -3.27
CA PRO A 44 -11.30 -14.07 -3.13
C PRO A 44 -10.14 -14.41 -2.22
N SER A 45 -8.91 -14.29 -2.73
CA SER A 45 -7.75 -14.72 -2.00
C SER A 45 -7.70 -13.77 -0.84
N ASP A 46 -8.33 -14.17 0.27
CA ASP A 46 -8.79 -13.22 1.25
C ASP A 46 -7.51 -12.61 1.77
N LEU A 47 -7.39 -11.29 1.64
CA LEU A 47 -6.25 -10.59 2.20
C LEU A 47 -6.09 -11.02 3.67
N SER A 48 -7.20 -11.37 4.33
CA SER A 48 -7.24 -11.97 5.67
C SER A 48 -6.50 -13.30 5.83
N ALA A 49 -6.40 -14.12 4.79
CA ALA A 49 -5.60 -15.35 4.81
C ALA A 49 -4.11 -15.06 4.59
N LEU A 50 -3.78 -14.02 3.81
CA LEU A 50 -2.41 -13.60 3.56
C LEU A 50 -1.80 -12.88 4.77
N ILE A 51 -2.56 -11.98 5.38
CA ILE A 51 -2.24 -11.25 6.62
C ILE A 51 -3.37 -11.47 7.63
N PRO A 52 -3.29 -12.53 8.46
CA PRO A 52 -4.25 -12.74 9.53
C PRO A 52 -4.24 -11.59 10.54
N ARG A 53 -5.36 -11.41 11.26
CA ARG A 53 -5.48 -10.39 12.32
C ARG A 53 -4.30 -10.37 13.28
N ALA A 54 -3.88 -11.55 13.75
CA ALA A 54 -2.74 -11.66 14.67
C ALA A 54 -1.43 -11.13 14.07
N THR A 55 -1.19 -11.36 12.78
CA THR A 55 -0.01 -10.83 12.07
C THR A 55 -0.10 -9.32 11.90
N PHE A 56 -1.26 -8.79 11.53
CA PHE A 56 -1.50 -7.34 11.45
C PHE A 56 -1.28 -6.67 12.82
N ASP A 57 -1.83 -7.24 13.88
CA ASP A 57 -1.66 -6.73 15.25
C ASP A 57 -0.22 -6.88 15.74
N GLN A 58 0.51 -7.91 15.31
CA GLN A 58 1.94 -8.07 15.63
C GLN A 58 2.82 -7.05 14.91
N MET A 59 2.52 -6.72 13.65
CA MET A 59 3.23 -5.68 12.89
C MET A 59 2.98 -4.31 13.51
N LEU A 60 1.72 -3.98 13.81
CA LEU A 60 1.32 -2.69 14.32
C LEU A 60 1.09 -2.74 15.84
N LYS A 61 2.09 -3.28 16.55
CA LYS A 61 1.98 -3.70 17.95
C LYS A 61 1.64 -2.55 18.90
N HIS A 62 2.33 -1.43 18.79
CA HIS A 62 2.20 -0.30 19.72
C HIS A 62 1.24 0.80 19.25
N ARG A 63 0.52 0.63 18.14
CA ARG A 63 -0.40 1.66 17.60
C ARG A 63 -1.50 2.09 18.58
N ASN A 64 -1.84 1.21 19.53
CA ASN A 64 -2.90 1.42 20.51
C ASN A 64 -2.36 1.83 21.90
N ASP A 65 -1.06 2.04 22.03
CA ASP A 65 -0.46 2.49 23.28
C ASP A 65 -1.01 3.86 23.68
N GLY A 66 -1.03 4.14 24.99
CA GLY A 66 -1.62 5.37 25.53
C GLY A 66 -0.98 6.66 25.00
N ALA A 67 0.29 6.59 24.57
CA ALA A 67 1.02 7.70 23.98
C ALA A 67 0.63 8.02 22.53
N CYS A 68 -0.02 7.08 21.82
CA CYS A 68 -0.41 7.27 20.42
C CYS A 68 -1.72 8.04 20.30
N PRO A 69 -1.75 9.22 19.65
CA PRO A 69 -2.98 9.97 19.45
C PRO A 69 -4.03 9.24 18.62
N ALA A 70 -3.62 8.32 17.74
CA ALA A 70 -4.52 7.49 16.94
C ALA A 70 -4.96 6.18 17.62
N ARG A 71 -4.69 5.99 18.92
CA ARG A 71 -5.03 4.76 19.64
C ARG A 71 -6.51 4.39 19.46
N GLY A 72 -6.76 3.13 19.06
CA GLY A 72 -8.09 2.60 18.80
C GLY A 72 -8.69 2.94 17.44
N PHE A 73 -8.04 3.78 16.62
CA PHE A 73 -8.54 4.19 15.31
C PHE A 73 -8.32 3.11 14.24
N TYR A 74 -7.07 2.63 14.10
CA TYR A 74 -6.69 1.69 13.05
C TYR A 74 -7.03 0.24 13.42
N THR A 75 -8.16 -0.23 12.90
CA THR A 75 -8.63 -1.60 13.10
C THR A 75 -8.31 -2.49 11.90
N TYR A 76 -8.07 -3.78 12.18
CA TYR A 76 -7.91 -4.79 11.15
C TYR A 76 -9.14 -4.89 10.24
N ASP A 77 -10.34 -4.78 10.82
CA ASP A 77 -11.60 -4.84 10.07
C ASP A 77 -11.73 -3.67 9.09
N ALA A 78 -11.29 -2.47 9.48
CA ALA A 78 -11.25 -1.33 8.57
C ALA A 78 -10.23 -1.53 7.43
N PHE A 79 -9.06 -2.10 7.72
CA PHE A 79 -8.06 -2.44 6.71
C PHE A 79 -8.61 -3.44 5.68
N ILE A 80 -9.22 -4.55 6.12
CA ILE A 80 -9.81 -5.54 5.22
C ILE A 80 -10.99 -4.96 4.43
N ALA A 81 -11.86 -4.16 5.08
CA ALA A 81 -12.98 -3.51 4.41
C ALA A 81 -12.51 -2.53 3.32
N ALA A 82 -11.45 -1.76 3.57
CA ALA A 82 -10.86 -0.86 2.59
C ALA A 82 -10.22 -1.62 1.43
N ALA A 83 -9.45 -2.68 1.71
CA ALA A 83 -8.79 -3.49 0.68
C ALA A 83 -9.77 -4.14 -0.30
N ARG A 84 -11.00 -4.47 0.13
CA ARG A 84 -12.05 -4.99 -0.77
C ARG A 84 -12.43 -4.03 -1.90
N ALA A 85 -12.20 -2.72 -1.74
CA ALA A 85 -12.41 -1.74 -2.80
C ALA A 85 -11.30 -1.74 -3.86
N PHE A 86 -10.17 -2.41 -3.60
CA PHE A 86 -8.99 -2.48 -4.46
C PHE A 86 -8.57 -3.95 -4.64
N PRO A 87 -9.31 -4.75 -5.41
CA PRO A 87 -9.20 -6.21 -5.37
C PRO A 87 -7.83 -6.78 -5.77
N SER A 88 -7.00 -6.04 -6.51
CA SER A 88 -5.63 -6.45 -6.86
C SER A 88 -4.61 -6.21 -5.74
N PHE A 89 -4.90 -5.34 -4.77
CA PHE A 89 -4.01 -5.05 -3.64
C PHE A 89 -3.79 -6.31 -2.77
N GLY A 90 -2.54 -6.78 -2.69
CA GLY A 90 -2.18 -8.02 -1.99
C GLY A 90 -2.61 -9.30 -2.70
N ASN A 91 -3.09 -9.19 -3.94
CA ASN A 91 -3.64 -10.31 -4.73
C ASN A 91 -3.02 -10.43 -6.13
N THR A 92 -1.97 -9.66 -6.42
CA THR A 92 -1.21 -9.76 -7.67
C THR A 92 0.08 -10.55 -7.46
N GLY A 93 0.36 -11.51 -8.35
CA GLY A 93 1.57 -12.33 -8.33
C GLY A 93 1.51 -13.53 -7.37
N ASP A 94 2.67 -14.16 -7.16
CA ASP A 94 2.78 -15.30 -6.23
C ASP A 94 2.65 -14.87 -4.76
N THR A 95 2.56 -15.85 -3.85
CA THR A 95 2.41 -15.60 -2.41
C THR A 95 3.53 -14.73 -1.82
N ALA A 96 4.77 -14.86 -2.32
CA ALA A 96 5.89 -14.08 -1.81
C ALA A 96 5.78 -12.62 -2.25
N THR A 97 5.40 -12.37 -3.50
CA THR A 97 5.10 -11.03 -4.03
C THR A 97 3.93 -10.39 -3.30
N ARG A 98 2.85 -11.12 -3.08
CA ARG A 98 1.69 -10.63 -2.32
C ARG A 98 2.06 -10.23 -0.89
N LYS A 99 2.82 -11.07 -0.17
CA LYS A 99 3.33 -10.74 1.17
C LYS A 99 4.26 -9.53 1.16
N ARG A 100 5.15 -9.44 0.15
CA ARG A 100 6.08 -8.31 0.00
C ARG A 100 5.36 -7.01 -0.31
N GLU A 101 4.29 -7.04 -1.10
CA GLU A 101 3.44 -5.88 -1.32
C GLU A 101 2.82 -5.39 0.00
N ILE A 102 2.23 -6.28 0.79
CA ILE A 102 1.64 -5.90 2.08
C ILE A 102 2.70 -5.38 3.05
N ALA A 103 3.87 -6.01 3.12
CA ALA A 103 5.00 -5.53 3.91
C ALA A 103 5.45 -4.13 3.46
N ALA A 104 5.51 -3.88 2.15
CA ALA A 104 5.93 -2.60 1.60
C ALA A 104 4.90 -1.50 1.86
N PHE A 105 3.62 -1.78 1.64
CA PHE A 105 2.53 -0.85 1.95
C PHE A 105 2.51 -0.49 3.43
N LEU A 106 2.52 -1.49 4.31
CA LEU A 106 2.56 -1.28 5.76
C LEU A 106 3.85 -0.58 6.18
N GLY A 107 4.97 -0.90 5.53
CA GLY A 107 6.27 -0.28 5.82
C GLY A 107 6.28 1.22 5.56
N GLN A 108 5.81 1.62 4.38
CA GLN A 108 5.72 3.03 4.00
C GLN A 108 4.73 3.78 4.89
N THR A 109 3.52 3.23 5.07
CA THR A 109 2.49 3.88 5.88
C THR A 109 2.82 3.90 7.38
N SER A 110 3.61 2.94 7.87
CA SER A 110 4.13 2.98 9.24
C SER A 110 5.12 4.11 9.43
N HIS A 111 5.99 4.37 8.46
CA HIS A 111 6.88 5.53 8.48
C HIS A 111 6.08 6.85 8.55
N GLU A 112 5.10 7.02 7.66
CA GLU A 112 4.25 8.23 7.61
C GLU A 112 3.51 8.51 8.94
N THR A 113 3.34 7.49 9.78
CA THR A 113 2.56 7.55 11.01
C THR A 113 3.35 7.09 12.24
N THR A 114 4.68 7.08 12.15
CA THR A 114 5.54 6.51 13.19
C THR A 114 5.50 7.34 14.47
N GLY A 115 5.37 6.64 15.60
CA GLY A 115 5.65 7.17 16.93
C GLY A 115 6.95 6.60 17.51
N GLY A 116 7.77 5.94 16.71
CA GLY A 116 8.96 5.24 17.15
C GLY A 116 10.12 6.17 17.51
N TRP A 117 10.97 5.69 18.42
CA TRP A 117 12.25 6.33 18.77
C TRP A 117 13.32 5.26 18.97
N PRO A 118 14.63 5.61 18.98
CA PRO A 118 15.71 4.60 18.97
C PRO A 118 15.68 3.58 20.10
N SER A 119 15.18 3.97 21.29
CA SER A 119 15.05 3.11 22.48
C SER A 119 13.61 2.71 22.79
N ALA A 120 12.72 2.76 21.80
CA ALA A 120 11.33 2.37 22.00
C ALA A 120 11.20 0.88 22.37
N PRO A 121 10.22 0.50 23.21
CA PRO A 121 9.88 -0.90 23.42
C PRO A 121 9.70 -1.63 22.08
N ASP A 122 10.28 -2.82 21.96
CA ASP A 122 10.31 -3.61 20.73
C ASP A 122 10.97 -2.95 19.50
N GLY A 123 11.73 -1.86 19.72
CA GLY A 123 12.45 -1.12 18.69
C GLY A 123 11.57 -0.09 17.95
N PRO A 124 12.18 0.83 17.19
CA PRO A 124 11.44 1.91 16.51
C PRO A 124 10.40 1.40 15.50
N TYR A 125 10.64 0.22 14.92
CA TYR A 125 9.83 -0.34 13.84
C TYR A 125 8.57 -1.09 14.30
N ALA A 126 8.25 -1.06 15.59
CA ALA A 126 6.99 -1.57 16.15
C ALA A 126 5.93 -0.48 16.42
N TRP A 127 6.26 0.77 16.07
CA TRP A 127 5.52 1.99 16.42
C TRP A 127 4.89 2.72 15.22
N GLY A 128 4.68 2.01 14.11
CA GLY A 128 3.86 2.52 13.01
C GLY A 128 2.41 2.74 13.42
N TYR A 129 1.67 3.55 12.66
CA TYR A 129 0.24 3.81 12.87
C TYR A 129 -0.11 4.49 14.21
N CYS A 130 0.84 5.21 14.80
CA CYS A 130 0.66 5.93 16.06
C CYS A 130 -0.10 7.26 15.88
N PHE A 131 0.01 7.87 14.70
CA PHE A 131 -0.66 9.12 14.32
C PHE A 131 -1.65 8.92 13.17
N VAL A 132 -2.65 9.82 13.09
CA VAL A 132 -3.66 9.85 12.02
C VAL A 132 -3.80 11.21 11.36
N ARG A 133 -3.32 12.28 12.01
CA ARG A 133 -3.22 13.63 11.45
C ARG A 133 -1.77 14.07 11.49
N GLU A 134 -1.40 14.99 10.61
CA GLU A 134 -0.14 15.69 10.62
C GLU A 134 0.03 16.50 11.91
N GLN A 135 1.24 16.51 12.47
CA GLN A 135 1.51 17.12 13.78
C GLN A 135 1.66 18.64 13.70
N ASN A 136 2.19 19.16 12.59
CA ASN A 136 2.42 20.59 12.37
C ASN A 136 1.80 21.07 11.05
N PRO A 137 0.45 21.09 10.96
CA PRO A 137 -0.25 21.21 9.69
C PRO A 137 -0.15 22.61 9.05
N SER A 138 -0.22 22.62 7.73
CA SER A 138 -0.52 23.80 6.90
C SER A 138 -1.85 23.64 6.16
N ALA A 139 -2.27 24.65 5.40
CA ALA A 139 -3.53 24.57 4.64
C ALA A 139 -3.49 23.54 3.48
N TYR A 140 -2.32 23.39 2.85
CA TYR A 140 -2.09 22.51 1.67
C TYR A 140 -3.15 22.72 0.57
N CYS A 141 -3.36 23.98 0.19
CA CYS A 141 -4.33 24.37 -0.83
C CYS A 141 -3.60 24.91 -2.07
N SER A 142 -3.75 24.23 -3.20
CA SER A 142 -3.37 24.66 -4.54
C SER A 142 -4.62 24.59 -5.43
N PRO A 143 -5.48 25.63 -5.39
CA PRO A 143 -6.81 25.55 -5.98
C PRO A 143 -6.75 25.48 -7.51
N THR A 144 -7.52 24.57 -8.09
CA THR A 144 -7.75 24.49 -9.54
C THR A 144 -9.24 24.44 -9.83
N PRO A 145 -9.70 24.68 -11.07
CA PRO A 145 -11.11 24.50 -11.42
C PRO A 145 -11.63 23.08 -11.14
N GLN A 146 -10.76 22.08 -11.27
CA GLN A 146 -11.13 20.68 -11.05
C GLN A 146 -11.18 20.33 -9.55
N PHE A 147 -10.24 20.86 -8.76
CA PHE A 147 -10.13 20.61 -7.32
C PHE A 147 -10.04 21.94 -6.57
N PRO A 148 -11.17 22.59 -6.28
CA PRO A 148 -11.18 23.80 -5.47
C PRO A 148 -10.79 23.48 -4.02
N CYS A 149 -10.50 24.52 -3.24
CA CYS A 149 -10.37 24.39 -1.79
C CYS A 149 -11.68 24.85 -1.14
N ALA A 150 -12.35 23.97 -0.43
CA ALA A 150 -13.56 24.30 0.29
C ALA A 150 -13.26 25.29 1.43
N SER A 151 -14.10 26.31 1.59
CA SER A 151 -13.91 27.33 2.62
C SER A 151 -13.90 26.69 4.02
N GLY A 152 -12.93 27.07 4.86
CA GLY A 152 -12.75 26.53 6.20
C GLY A 152 -12.12 25.13 6.27
N GLN A 153 -11.85 24.49 5.12
CA GLN A 153 -11.21 23.18 5.08
C GLN A 153 -9.69 23.29 4.92
N GLN A 154 -8.98 22.26 5.41
CA GLN A 154 -7.53 22.14 5.32
C GLN A 154 -7.16 20.72 4.86
N TYR A 155 -6.15 20.62 4.01
CA TYR A 155 -5.74 19.39 3.34
C TYR A 155 -4.36 18.89 3.79
N TYR A 156 -4.03 19.11 5.06
CA TYR A 156 -2.86 18.53 5.72
C TYR A 156 -2.89 17.00 5.75
N GLY A 157 -1.77 16.40 6.13
CA GLY A 157 -1.61 14.96 6.16
C GLY A 157 -2.64 14.25 7.03
N ARG A 158 -3.36 13.28 6.45
CA ARG A 158 -4.26 12.40 7.20
C ARG A 158 -4.12 10.94 6.79
N GLY A 159 -4.44 10.05 7.72
CA GLY A 159 -4.48 8.61 7.49
C GLY A 159 -3.11 7.97 7.29
N PRO A 160 -3.08 6.69 6.89
CA PRO A 160 -1.85 5.89 6.84
C PRO A 160 -0.80 6.42 5.87
N ILE A 161 -1.21 7.04 4.76
CA ILE A 161 -0.28 7.61 3.78
C ILE A 161 -0.09 9.11 3.96
N GLN A 162 -0.58 9.70 5.06
CA GLN A 162 -0.58 11.15 5.28
C GLN A 162 -1.05 11.96 4.06
N ILE A 163 -2.13 11.51 3.39
CA ILE A 163 -2.62 12.13 2.15
C ILE A 163 -2.78 13.64 2.35
N SER A 164 -2.17 14.41 1.45
CA SER A 164 -2.02 15.86 1.57
C SER A 164 -2.33 16.54 0.25
N TRP A 165 -2.72 17.81 0.31
CA TRP A 165 -3.15 18.65 -0.81
C TRP A 165 -4.55 18.39 -1.37
N ASN A 166 -5.29 19.48 -1.61
CA ASN A 166 -6.65 19.46 -2.17
C ASN A 166 -6.80 18.60 -3.43
N TYR A 167 -5.82 18.60 -4.34
CA TYR A 167 -5.90 17.80 -5.56
C TYR A 167 -5.77 16.29 -5.30
N ASN A 168 -5.07 15.85 -4.25
CA ASN A 168 -5.02 14.43 -3.87
C ASN A 168 -6.31 14.03 -3.16
N TYR A 169 -6.82 14.86 -2.24
CA TYR A 169 -8.11 14.63 -1.61
C TYR A 169 -9.24 14.53 -2.65
N GLY A 170 -9.25 15.43 -3.65
CA GLY A 170 -10.24 15.41 -4.71
C GLY A 170 -10.16 14.17 -5.61
N GLN A 171 -8.97 13.79 -6.08
CA GLN A 171 -8.79 12.59 -6.89
C GLN A 171 -9.15 11.31 -6.11
N CYS A 172 -8.70 11.21 -4.86
CA CYS A 172 -9.03 10.11 -3.95
C CYS A 172 -10.54 10.02 -3.74
N GLY A 173 -11.16 11.13 -3.35
CA GLY A 173 -12.59 11.20 -3.07
C GLY A 173 -13.45 10.76 -4.26
N ASN A 174 -13.10 11.22 -5.46
CA ASN A 174 -13.74 10.78 -6.70
C ASN A 174 -13.60 9.27 -6.92
N ALA A 175 -12.42 8.70 -6.66
CA ALA A 175 -12.16 7.28 -6.87
C ALA A 175 -12.87 6.38 -5.85
N ILE A 176 -13.00 6.81 -4.60
CA ILE A 176 -13.57 5.99 -3.51
C ILE A 176 -15.05 6.30 -3.22
N GLY A 177 -15.64 7.26 -3.95
CA GLY A 177 -17.04 7.67 -3.83
C GLY A 177 -17.34 8.47 -2.56
N VAL A 178 -16.40 9.31 -2.10
CA VAL A 178 -16.51 10.11 -0.87
C VAL A 178 -16.13 11.56 -1.17
N ASP A 179 -16.94 12.54 -0.77
CA ASP A 179 -16.60 13.96 -0.97
C ASP A 179 -15.53 14.44 0.04
N LEU A 180 -14.28 14.21 -0.33
CA LEU A 180 -13.10 14.58 0.44
C LEU A 180 -12.63 16.02 0.19
N ILE A 181 -13.20 16.75 -0.77
CA ILE A 181 -12.94 18.18 -0.94
C ILE A 181 -13.65 18.96 0.16
N ASN A 182 -14.93 18.67 0.39
CA ASN A 182 -15.72 19.37 1.42
C ASN A 182 -15.58 18.73 2.81
N ASN A 183 -15.23 17.43 2.89
CA ASN A 183 -15.14 16.68 4.14
C ASN A 183 -13.78 15.96 4.30
N PRO A 184 -12.63 16.65 4.22
CA PRO A 184 -11.32 16.02 4.28
C PRO A 184 -11.05 15.30 5.61
N ASP A 185 -11.69 15.72 6.71
CA ASP A 185 -11.48 15.09 8.02
C ASP A 185 -12.08 13.68 8.13
N LEU A 186 -12.88 13.23 7.14
CA LEU A 186 -13.30 11.82 7.04
C LEU A 186 -12.11 10.87 6.99
N VAL A 187 -10.98 11.29 6.40
CA VAL A 187 -9.74 10.49 6.36
C VAL A 187 -9.15 10.27 7.77
N ALA A 188 -9.51 11.10 8.76
CA ALA A 188 -9.04 10.99 10.13
C ALA A 188 -10.15 10.71 11.17
N THR A 189 -11.37 10.42 10.72
CA THR A 189 -12.53 10.12 11.57
C THR A 189 -13.24 8.83 11.18
N ASP A 190 -13.10 8.37 9.93
CA ASP A 190 -13.55 7.05 9.46
C ASP A 190 -12.33 6.20 9.08
N PRO A 191 -12.03 5.10 9.81
CA PRO A 191 -10.85 4.30 9.53
C PRO A 191 -10.94 3.53 8.21
N VAL A 192 -12.13 3.22 7.69
CA VAL A 192 -12.28 2.60 6.36
C VAL A 192 -11.92 3.60 5.27
N VAL A 193 -12.42 4.84 5.37
CA VAL A 193 -12.03 5.93 4.45
C VAL A 193 -10.53 6.21 4.55
N SER A 194 -9.98 6.19 5.76
CA SER A 194 -8.55 6.36 6.02
C SER A 194 -7.69 5.30 5.31
N PHE A 195 -8.02 4.02 5.44
CA PHE A 195 -7.30 2.98 4.72
C PHE A 195 -7.56 3.05 3.21
N LYS A 196 -8.78 3.36 2.76
CA LYS A 196 -9.08 3.52 1.34
C LYS A 196 -8.25 4.62 0.69
N SER A 197 -7.99 5.74 1.37
CA SER A 197 -7.14 6.80 0.80
C SER A 197 -5.69 6.36 0.64
N ALA A 198 -5.16 5.58 1.59
CA ALA A 198 -3.82 5.03 1.51
C ALA A 198 -3.69 3.99 0.38
N ILE A 199 -4.65 3.07 0.28
CA ILE A 199 -4.65 2.05 -0.77
C ILE A 199 -4.90 2.71 -2.14
N TRP A 200 -5.77 3.71 -2.24
CA TRP A 200 -5.94 4.50 -3.46
C TRP A 200 -4.61 5.07 -3.95
N PHE A 201 -3.85 5.73 -3.06
CA PHE A 201 -2.55 6.30 -3.43
C PHE A 201 -1.58 5.21 -3.91
N TRP A 202 -1.53 4.09 -3.20
CA TRP A 202 -0.68 2.95 -3.53
C TRP A 202 -0.97 2.37 -4.93
N MET A 203 -2.26 2.29 -5.27
CA MET A 203 -2.76 1.64 -6.49
C MET A 203 -2.84 2.57 -7.70
N THR A 204 -2.76 3.90 -7.51
CA THR A 204 -3.05 4.87 -8.57
C THR A 204 -1.75 5.44 -9.16
N PRO A 205 -1.45 5.21 -10.46
CA PRO A 205 -0.36 5.91 -11.12
C PRO A 205 -0.70 7.40 -11.27
N GLN A 206 0.29 8.26 -11.04
CA GLN A 206 0.18 9.70 -11.22
C GLN A 206 1.34 10.16 -12.10
N SER A 207 1.13 10.14 -13.42
CA SER A 207 2.18 10.39 -14.41
C SER A 207 3.00 11.64 -14.05
N PRO A 208 4.35 11.55 -14.03
CA PRO A 208 5.18 10.46 -14.57
C PRO A 208 5.38 9.26 -13.62
N LYS A 209 4.81 9.27 -12.41
CA LYS A 209 5.00 8.20 -11.42
C LYS A 209 4.13 6.97 -11.79
N PRO A 210 4.69 5.74 -11.82
CA PRO A 210 3.87 4.53 -11.84
C PRO A 210 3.15 4.36 -10.49
N SER A 211 2.25 3.39 -10.39
CA SER A 211 1.69 3.01 -9.10
C SER A 211 2.75 2.30 -8.25
N SER A 212 2.65 2.43 -6.92
CA SER A 212 3.52 1.65 -6.02
C SER A 212 3.22 0.15 -6.12
N HIS A 213 1.95 -0.19 -6.37
CA HIS A 213 1.49 -1.53 -6.70
C HIS A 213 2.30 -2.15 -7.84
N ASP A 214 2.37 -1.49 -9.00
CA ASP A 214 3.04 -2.05 -10.18
C ASP A 214 4.54 -2.21 -9.96
N VAL A 215 5.17 -1.30 -9.21
CA VAL A 215 6.60 -1.40 -8.87
C VAL A 215 6.87 -2.61 -8.00
N ILE A 216 6.13 -2.82 -6.91
CA ILE A 216 6.40 -3.90 -5.95
C ILE A 216 5.96 -5.27 -6.47
N THR A 217 4.98 -5.31 -7.37
CA THR A 217 4.46 -6.55 -7.98
C THR A 217 5.15 -6.93 -9.29
N SER A 218 6.20 -6.19 -9.67
CA SER A 218 7.00 -6.42 -10.90
C SER A 218 6.21 -6.25 -12.20
N GLN A 219 5.15 -5.44 -12.18
CA GLN A 219 4.36 -5.08 -13.35
C GLN A 219 4.88 -3.83 -14.07
N TRP A 220 5.63 -2.98 -13.35
CA TRP A 220 6.29 -1.82 -13.94
C TRP A 220 7.65 -2.18 -14.52
N THR A 221 7.88 -1.81 -15.77
CA THR A 221 9.19 -1.88 -16.44
C THR A 221 9.72 -0.46 -16.61
N PRO A 222 10.94 -0.14 -16.12
CA PRO A 222 11.49 1.21 -16.22
C PRO A 222 11.70 1.63 -17.67
N SER A 223 11.36 2.89 -17.97
CA SER A 223 11.74 3.50 -19.25
C SER A 223 13.25 3.74 -19.33
N ALA A 224 13.77 4.05 -20.52
CA ALA A 224 15.17 4.44 -20.67
C ALA A 224 15.53 5.66 -19.80
N ALA A 225 14.59 6.60 -19.63
CA ALA A 225 14.77 7.76 -18.76
C ALA A 225 14.81 7.36 -17.27
N ASP A 226 14.00 6.37 -16.86
CA ASP A 226 14.02 5.86 -15.49
C ASP A 226 15.33 5.14 -15.18
N VAL A 227 15.81 4.29 -16.10
CA VAL A 227 17.12 3.63 -15.96
C VAL A 227 18.24 4.65 -15.85
N ALA A 228 18.27 5.67 -16.72
CA ALA A 228 19.26 6.74 -16.67
C ALA A 228 19.18 7.57 -15.37
N ALA A 229 17.98 7.68 -14.79
CA ALA A 229 17.72 8.32 -13.50
C ALA A 229 17.97 7.41 -12.29
N GLY A 230 18.45 6.18 -12.49
CA GLY A 230 18.71 5.19 -11.44
C GLY A 230 17.45 4.57 -10.83
N LYS A 231 16.26 4.81 -11.40
CA LYS A 231 14.98 4.29 -10.91
C LYS A 231 14.79 2.85 -11.42
N LEU A 232 15.12 1.89 -10.57
CA LEU A 232 14.98 0.46 -10.84
C LEU A 232 13.87 -0.15 -9.98
N PRO A 233 13.20 -1.23 -10.40
CA PRO A 233 12.16 -1.87 -9.61
C PRO A 233 12.65 -2.23 -8.20
N GLY A 234 11.93 -1.78 -7.17
CA GLY A 234 12.28 -2.00 -5.78
C GLY A 234 11.66 -0.98 -4.82
N TYR A 235 11.85 -1.23 -3.54
CA TYR A 235 11.24 -0.45 -2.46
C TYR A 235 11.72 1.01 -2.44
N GLY A 236 12.95 1.28 -2.88
CA GLY A 236 13.48 2.64 -3.02
C GLY A 236 12.72 3.47 -4.05
N THR A 237 12.29 2.87 -5.16
CA THR A 237 11.46 3.58 -6.15
C THR A 237 10.04 3.84 -5.61
N VAL A 238 9.51 2.97 -4.74
CA VAL A 238 8.27 3.26 -4.00
C VAL A 238 8.45 4.48 -3.09
N THR A 239 9.56 4.58 -2.34
CA THR A 239 9.90 5.79 -1.56
C THR A 239 9.98 7.03 -2.46
N ASN A 240 10.58 6.90 -3.64
CA ASN A 240 10.68 7.99 -4.61
C ASN A 240 9.30 8.47 -5.11
N ILE A 241 8.35 7.54 -5.32
CA ILE A 241 6.96 7.87 -5.69
C ILE A 241 6.28 8.69 -4.59
N ILE A 242 6.44 8.26 -3.33
CA ILE A 242 5.79 8.86 -2.15
C ILE A 242 6.38 10.24 -1.83
N ASN A 243 7.69 10.32 -1.60
CA ASN A 243 8.34 11.54 -1.12
C ASN A 243 9.73 11.82 -1.75
N GLY A 244 9.95 11.37 -2.99
CA GLY A 244 11.27 11.45 -3.61
C GLY A 244 11.82 12.86 -3.78
N GLY A 245 10.95 13.88 -3.88
CA GLY A 245 11.35 15.28 -3.97
C GLY A 245 12.07 15.80 -2.70
N LEU A 246 11.88 15.14 -1.55
CA LEU A 246 12.51 15.51 -0.28
C LEU A 246 13.53 14.49 0.21
N GLU A 247 13.41 13.23 -0.21
CA GLU A 247 14.14 12.10 0.39
C GLU A 247 15.14 11.43 -0.55
N CYS A 248 14.98 11.53 -1.87
CA CYS A 248 15.79 10.77 -2.84
C CYS A 248 16.86 11.62 -3.54
N GLY A 249 17.89 10.96 -4.07
CA GLY A 249 18.93 11.61 -4.89
C GLY A 249 19.91 12.49 -4.11
N ARG A 250 19.97 12.33 -2.79
CA ARG A 250 20.74 13.18 -1.87
C ARG A 250 21.65 12.41 -0.91
N GLY A 251 21.98 11.16 -1.26
CA GLY A 251 22.72 10.25 -0.39
C GLY A 251 21.85 9.63 0.69
N GLN A 252 22.48 9.08 1.73
CA GLN A 252 21.77 8.44 2.84
C GLN A 252 20.90 9.45 3.59
N ASP A 253 19.66 9.05 3.90
CA ASP A 253 18.66 9.89 4.55
C ASP A 253 17.94 9.10 5.64
N SER A 254 17.81 9.67 6.85
CA SER A 254 17.23 8.95 7.99
C SER A 254 15.76 8.58 7.78
N ARG A 255 15.01 9.33 6.97
CA ARG A 255 13.62 9.02 6.65
C ARG A 255 13.52 7.78 5.77
N VAL A 256 14.39 7.69 4.77
CA VAL A 256 14.49 6.52 3.90
C VAL A 256 14.95 5.29 4.69
N GLU A 257 15.91 5.43 5.60
CA GLU A 257 16.33 4.34 6.49
C GLU A 257 15.18 3.85 7.39
N ASP A 258 14.34 4.76 7.90
CA ASP A 258 13.17 4.40 8.71
C ASP A 258 12.12 3.63 7.88
N ARG A 259 11.80 4.10 6.66
CA ARG A 259 10.95 3.36 5.70
C ARG A 259 11.48 1.95 5.43
N ILE A 260 12.79 1.82 5.21
CA ILE A 260 13.46 0.52 4.97
C ILE A 260 13.39 -0.36 6.22
N GLY A 261 13.58 0.22 7.41
CA GLY A 261 13.54 -0.49 8.69
C GLY A 261 12.20 -1.16 8.95
N PHE A 262 11.09 -0.42 8.79
CA PHE A 262 9.75 -0.99 8.86
C PHE A 262 9.53 -2.09 7.81
N PHE A 263 9.93 -1.86 6.57
CA PHE A 263 9.78 -2.86 5.50
C PHE A 263 10.51 -4.17 5.81
N LYS A 264 11.77 -4.09 6.27
CA LYS A 264 12.55 -5.27 6.67
C LYS A 264 11.87 -6.02 7.82
N GLN A 265 11.47 -5.31 8.88
CA GLN A 265 10.77 -5.89 10.03
C GLN A 265 9.51 -6.66 9.60
N TYR A 266 8.73 -6.11 8.67
CA TYR A 266 7.49 -6.75 8.21
C TYR A 266 7.74 -7.89 7.23
N CYS A 267 8.75 -7.80 6.38
CA CYS A 267 9.21 -8.92 5.56
C CYS A 267 9.69 -10.10 6.42
N ASP A 268 10.41 -9.83 7.50
CA ASP A 268 10.89 -10.86 8.45
C ASP A 268 9.72 -11.57 9.13
N LEU A 269 8.71 -10.82 9.59
CA LEU A 269 7.47 -11.38 10.15
C LEU A 269 6.70 -12.23 9.13
N PHE A 270 6.76 -11.89 7.84
CA PHE A 270 6.15 -12.68 6.78
C PHE A 270 6.99 -13.88 6.30
N GLY A 271 8.28 -13.92 6.67
CA GLY A 271 9.24 -14.90 6.18
C GLY A 271 9.54 -14.76 4.68
N VAL A 272 9.65 -13.52 4.17
CA VAL A 272 9.96 -13.26 2.75
C VAL A 272 11.18 -12.34 2.61
N GLY A 273 11.95 -12.52 1.54
CA GLY A 273 13.07 -11.62 1.24
C GLY A 273 12.61 -10.22 0.81
N TYR A 274 13.43 -9.22 1.13
CA TYR A 274 13.18 -7.79 0.87
C TYR A 274 13.19 -7.43 -0.62
N GLY A 275 13.89 -8.23 -1.44
CA GLY A 275 14.24 -7.85 -2.80
C GLY A 275 15.48 -6.95 -2.84
N ASN A 276 15.66 -6.25 -3.96
CA ASN A 276 16.80 -5.37 -4.22
C ASN A 276 16.34 -3.90 -4.29
N ASN A 277 17.29 -2.97 -4.50
CA ASN A 277 17.02 -1.54 -4.71
C ASN A 277 16.13 -0.94 -3.61
N LEU A 278 16.54 -1.16 -2.35
CA LEU A 278 15.75 -0.78 -1.17
C LEU A 278 15.76 0.73 -0.91
N ASP A 279 16.83 1.41 -1.32
CA ASP A 279 16.99 2.85 -1.16
C ASP A 279 16.80 3.61 -2.49
N CYS A 280 16.68 4.93 -2.34
CA CYS A 280 16.66 5.85 -3.46
C CYS A 280 17.77 6.91 -3.36
N TYR A 281 18.89 6.59 -2.72
CA TYR A 281 19.94 7.55 -2.37
C TYR A 281 20.55 8.24 -3.58
N SER A 282 20.67 7.51 -4.68
CA SER A 282 21.19 8.00 -5.95
C SER A 282 20.14 8.10 -7.06
N GLN A 283 18.85 7.87 -6.76
CA GLN A 283 17.80 8.02 -7.76
C GLN A 283 17.49 9.50 -7.97
N ALA A 284 17.34 9.94 -9.22
CA ALA A 284 16.73 11.25 -9.45
C ALA A 284 15.26 11.19 -8.97
N PRO A 285 14.73 12.22 -8.29
CA PRO A 285 13.33 12.27 -7.95
C PRO A 285 12.43 12.16 -9.20
N PHE A 286 11.23 11.60 -9.08
CA PHE A 286 10.21 11.82 -10.10
C PHE A 286 9.91 13.32 -10.21
N GLY A 287 10.03 13.86 -11.42
CA GLY A 287 10.03 15.31 -11.66
C GLY A 287 8.67 15.98 -11.47
N ASN A 288 8.72 17.24 -11.02
CA ASN A 288 7.63 18.23 -11.00
C ASN A 288 7.25 18.74 -12.41
N SER A 289 7.02 17.85 -13.38
CA SER A 289 6.64 18.28 -14.73
C SER A 289 5.13 18.57 -14.82
N LEU A 290 4.79 19.87 -14.89
CA LEU A 290 3.54 20.49 -15.37
C LEU A 290 2.21 20.21 -14.64
N LEU A 291 2.19 19.34 -13.63
CA LEU A 291 1.15 19.32 -12.60
C LEU A 291 1.87 19.25 -11.25
N ASN A 292 1.68 20.27 -10.41
CA ASN A 292 2.29 20.45 -9.09
C ASN A 292 1.92 19.31 -8.13
N LEU A 293 2.46 18.12 -8.30
CA LEU A 293 2.37 17.03 -7.33
C LEU A 293 3.51 17.20 -6.35
N HIS A 294 3.26 18.02 -5.34
CA HIS A 294 4.15 18.19 -4.21
C HIS A 294 4.28 16.88 -3.42
N PRO A 295 5.40 16.70 -2.69
CA PRO A 295 5.56 15.62 -1.74
C PRO A 295 4.36 15.50 -0.78
N ILE A 296 4.04 14.26 -0.40
CA ILE A 296 3.26 13.97 0.79
C ILE A 296 4.21 14.27 1.97
N VAL A 297 3.91 15.36 2.68
CA VAL A 297 4.61 16.02 3.82
C VAL A 297 5.99 15.48 4.18
#